data_AF-A0A5P6VM35-F1
#
_entry.id   AF-A0A5P6VM35-F1
#
_cell.length_a   1.000
_cell.length_b   1.000
_cell.length_c   1.000
_cell.angle_alpha   90.00
_cell.angle_beta   90.00
_cell.angle_gamma   90.00
#
_symmetry.space_group_name_H-M   'P 1'
#
loop_
_entity.id
_entity.type
_entity.pdbx_description
1 polymer ?
#
loop_
_entity_poly.entity_id
_entity_poly.type
_entity_poly.pdbx_seq_one_letter_code
_entity_poly.pdbx_strand_id
1 'polypeptide(L)'
;MKYAFLSEDGKKELIEIINMLLREYERNEEETEDCCRCYRLPYRNEEFEAFVTEGEKNKVIDLAIALMEELKSLANSTYTKEDLNQLLSQVNGEPSAIKSTLLMESIQTPNIKALVAEAAETVRVGGAYLMFVARPEIAQLLFVTLYGMIDKFDDEIMYDSSTFLITRGILNMHKCPVTEDEMEKEKNA
;
A
#
# COMPACT_ATOMS: atom_id res chain seq x y z
N MET A 1 -13.06 -10.63 19.01
CA MET A 1 -11.95 -11.57 18.83
C MET A 1 -10.65 -10.77 18.97
N LYS A 2 -9.52 -11.37 19.36
CA LYS A 2 -8.22 -10.67 19.37
C LYS A 2 -7.26 -11.41 18.46
N TYR A 3 -6.78 -10.74 17.42
CA TYR A 3 -5.81 -11.23 16.45
C TYR A 3 -4.40 -11.24 17.03
N ALA A 4 -3.61 -12.24 16.65
CA ALA A 4 -2.21 -12.31 17.05
C ALA A 4 -1.35 -11.35 16.21
N PHE A 5 -0.45 -10.63 16.87
CA PHE A 5 0.58 -9.84 16.18
C PHE A 5 1.62 -10.76 15.56
N LEU A 6 2.23 -10.29 14.47
CA LEU A 6 3.21 -11.05 13.71
C LEU A 6 4.45 -11.33 14.57
N SER A 7 4.93 -12.57 14.55
CA SER A 7 6.19 -12.93 15.23
C SER A 7 7.39 -12.45 14.42
N GLU A 8 8.58 -12.40 15.04
CA GLU A 8 9.81 -12.05 14.32
C GLU A 8 10.13 -13.01 13.18
N ASP A 9 9.86 -14.31 13.35
CA ASP A 9 10.10 -15.29 12.30
C ASP A 9 9.03 -15.21 11.20
N GLY A 10 7.76 -14.97 11.56
CA GLY A 10 6.70 -14.70 10.59
C GLY A 10 6.96 -13.40 9.80
N LYS A 11 7.56 -12.39 10.44
CA LYS A 11 7.98 -11.17 9.75
C LYS A 11 9.05 -11.46 8.69
N LYS A 12 10.05 -12.29 8.99
CA LYS A 12 11.09 -12.66 8.02
C LYS A 12 10.50 -13.44 6.85
N GLU A 13 9.63 -14.41 7.13
CA GLU A 13 8.95 -15.19 6.10
C GLU A 13 8.10 -14.30 5.18
N LEU A 14 7.32 -13.38 5.74
CA LEU A 14 6.54 -12.41 4.97
C LEU A 14 7.42 -11.49 4.11
N ILE A 15 8.57 -11.05 4.62
CA ILE A 15 9.54 -10.27 3.83
C ILE A 15 10.04 -11.09 2.64
N GLU A 16 10.33 -12.38 2.82
CA GLU A 16 10.76 -13.27 1.75
C GLU A 16 9.65 -13.44 0.70
N ILE A 17 8.40 -13.67 1.14
CA ILE A 17 7.22 -13.79 0.27
C ILE A 17 7.05 -12.52 -0.58
N ILE A 18 7.06 -11.34 0.04
CA ILE A 18 6.87 -10.08 -0.69
C ILE A 18 8.03 -9.84 -1.66
N ASN A 19 9.26 -10.16 -1.29
CA ASN A 19 10.40 -10.08 -2.19
C ASN A 19 10.25 -11.02 -3.40
N MET A 20 9.76 -12.25 -3.19
CA MET A 20 9.50 -13.17 -4.30
C MET A 20 8.43 -12.61 -5.24
N LEU A 21 7.32 -12.10 -4.68
CA LEU A 21 6.23 -11.50 -5.48
C LEU A 21 6.72 -10.29 -6.27
N LEU A 22 7.51 -9.39 -5.67
CA LEU A 22 8.05 -8.22 -6.37
C LEU A 22 8.97 -8.61 -7.54
N ARG A 23 9.76 -9.68 -7.41
CA ARG A 23 10.67 -10.15 -8.48
C ARG A 23 9.90 -10.59 -9.73
N GLU A 24 8.66 -11.05 -9.60
CA GLU A 24 7.82 -11.39 -10.77
C GLU A 24 7.49 -10.17 -11.64
N TYR A 25 7.58 -8.97 -11.05
CA TYR A 25 7.27 -7.68 -11.69
C TYR A 25 8.52 -6.86 -12.01
N GLU A 26 9.72 -7.38 -11.73
CA GLU A 26 10.99 -6.71 -12.03
C GLU A 26 11.23 -6.68 -13.54
N ARG A 27 11.48 -5.50 -14.11
CA ARG A 27 11.83 -5.34 -15.52
C ARG A 27 13.36 -5.36 -15.67
N ASN A 28 13.86 -6.21 -16.56
CA ASN A 28 15.30 -6.41 -16.80
C ASN A 28 15.96 -5.28 -17.62
N GLU A 29 15.32 -4.13 -17.73
CA GLU A 29 15.78 -3.04 -18.60
C GLU A 29 16.41 -1.92 -17.74
N GLU A 30 17.72 -1.77 -17.93
CA GLU A 30 18.59 -0.68 -17.48
C GLU A 30 18.58 -0.40 -15.97
N GLU A 31 19.61 -0.91 -15.26
CA GLU A 31 20.07 -0.22 -14.05
C GLU A 31 20.28 1.25 -14.43
N THR A 32 19.44 2.14 -13.90
CA THR A 32 19.63 3.57 -14.08
C THR A 32 20.93 3.98 -13.37
N GLU A 33 21.47 5.15 -13.71
CA GLU A 33 22.74 5.65 -13.13
C GLU A 33 22.80 5.62 -11.59
N ASP A 34 21.64 5.54 -10.91
CA ASP A 34 21.47 5.54 -9.45
C ASP A 34 21.24 4.14 -8.82
N CYS A 35 21.51 3.03 -9.54
CA CYS A 35 21.29 1.65 -9.05
C CYS A 35 19.81 1.34 -8.67
N CYS A 36 18.86 2.08 -9.23
CA CYS A 36 17.44 1.80 -9.06
C CYS A 36 17.02 0.62 -9.95
N ARG A 37 16.11 -0.21 -9.44
CA ARG A 37 15.43 -1.25 -10.20
C ARG A 37 14.03 -0.77 -10.58
N CYS A 38 13.59 -1.16 -11.77
CA CYS A 38 12.23 -0.90 -12.25
C CYS A 38 11.31 -2.08 -11.95
N TYR A 39 10.16 -1.78 -11.35
CA TYR A 39 9.07 -2.74 -11.13
C TYR A 39 7.82 -2.25 -11.86
N ARG A 40 7.28 -3.05 -12.78
CA ARG A 40 5.99 -2.79 -13.42
C ARG A 40 4.89 -3.55 -12.70
N LEU A 41 4.14 -2.85 -11.87
CA LEU A 41 3.21 -3.44 -10.91
C LEU A 41 1.76 -3.16 -11.30
N PRO A 42 0.85 -4.14 -11.16
CA PRO A 42 -0.57 -3.89 -11.28
C PRO A 42 -1.09 -3.18 -10.03
N TYR A 43 -1.88 -2.13 -10.20
CA TYR A 43 -2.58 -1.45 -9.11
C TYR A 43 -3.97 -1.00 -9.56
N ARG A 44 -5.00 -1.54 -8.90
CA ARG A 44 -6.41 -1.38 -9.30
C ARG A 44 -6.62 -1.89 -10.74
N ASN A 45 -7.01 -1.02 -11.67
CA ASN A 45 -7.30 -1.37 -13.06
C ASN A 45 -6.18 -0.91 -14.03
N GLU A 46 -5.02 -0.55 -13.50
CA GLU A 46 -3.91 0.03 -14.24
C GLU A 46 -2.59 -0.66 -13.86
N GLU A 47 -1.57 -0.50 -14.70
CA GLU A 47 -0.19 -0.82 -14.36
C GLU A 47 0.60 0.47 -14.16
N PHE A 48 1.62 0.42 -13.30
CA PHE A 48 2.52 1.54 -13.07
C PHE A 48 3.96 1.06 -12.92
N GLU A 49 4.89 1.96 -13.20
CA GLU A 49 6.31 1.70 -12.96
C GLU A 49 6.78 2.40 -11.68
N ALA A 50 7.59 1.68 -10.92
CA ALA A 50 8.27 2.17 -9.74
C ALA A 50 9.78 1.95 -9.87
N PHE A 51 10.54 3.02 -9.68
CA PHE A 51 12.00 3.00 -9.66
C PHE A 51 12.48 3.18 -8.23
N VAL A 52 13.03 2.12 -7.65
CA VAL A 52 13.50 2.11 -6.26
C VAL A 52 14.83 1.40 -6.12
N THR A 53 15.65 1.86 -5.17
CA THR A 53 16.85 1.13 -4.76
C THR A 53 16.47 -0.11 -3.93
N GLU A 54 17.40 -1.05 -3.79
CA GLU A 54 17.19 -2.21 -2.90
C GLU A 54 16.92 -1.79 -1.44
N GLY A 55 17.55 -0.71 -0.97
CA GLY A 55 17.33 -0.16 0.36
C GLY A 55 15.92 0.40 0.54
N GLU A 56 15.43 1.15 -0.45
CA GLU A 56 14.07 1.68 -0.44
C GLU A 56 13.03 0.59 -0.54
N LYS A 57 13.23 -0.39 -1.42
CA LYS A 57 12.34 -1.56 -1.52
C LYS A 57 12.20 -2.25 -0.17
N ASN A 58 13.31 -2.58 0.49
CA ASN A 58 13.28 -3.23 1.80
C ASN A 58 12.55 -2.37 2.83
N LYS A 59 12.80 -1.06 2.82
CA LYS A 59 12.13 -0.12 3.72
C LYS A 59 10.63 -0.04 3.47
N VAL A 60 10.19 -0.06 2.20
CA VAL A 60 8.77 -0.08 1.81
C VAL A 60 8.09 -1.34 2.32
N ILE A 61 8.73 -2.51 2.22
CA ILE A 61 8.19 -3.77 2.75
C ILE A 61 8.01 -3.68 4.27
N ASP A 62 9.02 -3.20 5.00
CA ASP A 62 8.94 -3.00 6.44
C ASP A 62 7.80 -2.05 6.83
N LEU A 63 7.63 -0.94 6.10
CA LEU A 63 6.55 0.03 6.33
C LEU A 63 5.16 -0.57 6.03
N ALA A 64 5.04 -1.39 4.99
CA ALA A 64 3.79 -2.08 4.68
C ALA A 64 3.38 -3.06 5.79
N ILE A 65 4.34 -3.82 6.32
CA ILE A 65 4.12 -4.72 7.47
C ILE A 65 3.71 -3.91 8.71
N ALA A 66 4.41 -2.81 9.01
CA ALA A 66 4.08 -1.96 10.15
C ALA A 66 2.67 -1.36 10.03
N LEU A 67 2.27 -0.94 8.82
CA LEU A 67 0.91 -0.47 8.57
C LEU A 67 -0.12 -1.58 8.79
N MET A 68 0.13 -2.81 8.34
CA MET A 68 -0.77 -3.95 8.60
C MET A 68 -0.95 -4.23 10.10
N GLU A 69 0.13 -4.17 10.88
CA GLU A 69 0.07 -4.38 12.33
C GLU A 69 -0.69 -3.24 13.05
N GLU A 70 -0.59 -2.00 12.57
CA GLU A 70 -1.42 -0.89 13.06
C GLU A 70 -2.91 -1.07 12.69
N LEU A 71 -3.21 -1.55 11.47
CA LEU A 71 -4.59 -1.88 11.09
C LEU A 71 -5.15 -3.05 11.93
N LYS A 72 -4.34 -4.07 12.21
CA LYS A 72 -4.70 -5.18 13.11
C LYS A 72 -4.95 -4.69 14.53
N SER A 73 -4.14 -3.74 15.02
CA SER A 73 -4.33 -3.11 16.32
C SER A 73 -5.69 -2.39 16.40
N LEU A 74 -6.04 -1.62 15.36
CA LEU A 74 -7.34 -0.97 15.24
C LEU A 74 -8.51 -1.97 15.27
N ALA A 75 -8.36 -3.12 14.60
CA ALA A 75 -9.35 -4.19 14.63
C ALA A 75 -9.50 -4.85 16.01
N ASN A 76 -8.41 -4.90 16.77
CA ASN A 76 -8.38 -5.46 18.12
C ASN A 76 -8.96 -4.52 19.19
N SER A 77 -9.04 -3.22 18.93
CA SER A 77 -9.38 -2.22 19.97
C SER A 77 -10.51 -1.26 19.64
N THR A 78 -10.63 -0.82 18.40
CA THR A 78 -11.35 0.42 18.05
C THR A 78 -12.50 0.21 17.09
N TYR A 79 -12.32 -0.65 16.09
CA TYR A 79 -13.29 -0.82 15.01
C TYR A 79 -13.84 -2.23 14.96
N THR A 80 -15.15 -2.33 14.79
CA THR A 80 -15.87 -3.55 14.39
C THR A 80 -16.23 -3.49 12.89
N LYS A 81 -16.70 -4.62 12.34
CA LYS A 81 -17.21 -4.66 10.96
C LYS A 81 -18.40 -3.70 10.79
N GLU A 82 -19.26 -3.60 11.80
CA GLU A 82 -20.40 -2.69 11.84
C GLU A 82 -19.96 -1.22 11.79
N ASP A 83 -18.97 -0.83 12.59
CA ASP A 83 -18.44 0.54 12.60
C ASP A 83 -17.90 0.93 11.22
N LEU A 84 -17.15 0.03 10.58
CA LEU A 84 -16.60 0.28 9.25
C LEU A 84 -17.68 0.28 8.16
N ASN A 85 -18.73 -0.55 8.27
CA ASN A 85 -19.90 -0.50 7.38
C ASN A 85 -20.64 0.84 7.49
N GLN A 86 -20.75 1.39 8.70
CA GLN A 86 -21.34 2.70 8.90
C GLN A 86 -20.50 3.81 8.27
N LEU A 87 -19.17 3.78 8.46
CA LEU A 87 -18.24 4.71 7.81
C LEU A 87 -18.31 4.60 6.28
N LEU A 88 -18.32 3.39 5.73
CA LEU A 88 -18.46 3.16 4.29
C LEU A 88 -19.79 3.72 3.75
N SER A 89 -20.88 3.57 4.50
CA SER A 89 -22.18 4.13 4.13
C SER A 89 -22.16 5.67 4.11
N GLN A 90 -21.48 6.29 5.07
CA GLN A 90 -21.28 7.75 5.10
C GLN A 90 -20.43 8.23 3.92
N VAL A 91 -19.35 7.51 3.61
CA VAL A 91 -18.49 7.78 2.46
C VAL A 91 -19.26 7.73 1.15
N ASN A 92 -20.09 6.70 0.95
CA ASN A 92 -20.87 6.50 -0.27
C ASN A 92 -22.02 7.51 -0.42
N GLY A 93 -22.53 8.03 0.70
CA GLY A 93 -23.55 9.08 0.72
C GLY A 93 -22.99 10.50 0.57
N GLU A 94 -21.67 10.68 0.60
CA GLU A 94 -21.02 11.98 0.56
C GLU A 94 -20.63 12.36 -0.88
N PRO A 95 -21.21 13.43 -1.45
CA PRO A 95 -20.89 13.86 -2.82
C PRO A 95 -19.51 14.52 -2.95
N SER A 96 -18.90 14.99 -1.86
CA SER A 96 -17.59 15.63 -1.89
C SER A 96 -16.46 14.62 -1.72
N ALA A 97 -15.66 14.43 -2.77
CA ALA A 97 -14.46 13.58 -2.72
C ALA A 97 -13.49 13.94 -1.58
N ILE A 98 -13.37 15.23 -1.25
CA ILE A 98 -12.55 15.71 -0.12
C ILE A 98 -13.12 15.19 1.20
N LYS A 99 -14.43 15.32 1.41
CA LYS A 99 -15.05 14.84 2.65
C LYS A 99 -15.05 13.31 2.74
N SER A 100 -15.27 12.59 1.63
CA SER A 100 -15.12 11.14 1.57
C SER A 100 -13.70 10.72 1.97
N THR A 101 -12.67 11.44 1.49
CA THR A 101 -11.27 11.22 1.89
C THR A 101 -11.09 11.46 3.39
N LEU A 102 -11.59 12.56 3.93
CA LEU A 102 -11.50 12.85 5.37
C LEU A 102 -12.18 11.79 6.24
N LEU A 103 -13.31 11.25 5.78
CA LEU A 103 -13.99 10.13 6.44
C LEU A 103 -13.13 8.86 6.42
N MET A 104 -12.47 8.56 5.31
CA MET A 104 -11.52 7.44 5.24
C MET A 104 -10.27 7.68 6.10
N GLU A 105 -9.78 8.92 6.16
CA GLU A 105 -8.67 9.30 7.03
C GLU A 105 -8.99 9.21 8.53
N SER A 106 -10.27 9.05 8.90
CA SER A 106 -10.66 8.92 10.31
C SER A 106 -10.02 7.72 11.02
N ILE A 107 -9.63 6.68 10.27
CA ILE A 107 -8.92 5.52 10.82
C ILE A 107 -7.42 5.79 11.07
N GLN A 108 -6.86 6.89 10.55
CA GLN A 108 -5.43 7.17 10.64
C GLN A 108 -5.05 7.68 12.03
N THR A 109 -4.48 6.78 12.85
CA THR A 109 -3.82 7.12 14.11
C THR A 109 -2.57 7.98 13.85
N PRO A 110 -2.02 8.67 14.88
CA PRO A 110 -0.74 9.35 14.76
C PRO A 110 0.38 8.44 14.22
N ASN A 111 0.39 7.16 14.62
CA ASN A 111 1.36 6.18 14.13
C ASN A 111 1.18 5.89 12.64
N ILE A 112 -0.05 5.63 12.20
CA ILE A 112 -0.34 5.43 10.76
C ILE A 112 0.09 6.65 9.95
N LYS A 113 -0.17 7.86 10.44
CA LYS A 113 0.26 9.10 9.77
C LYS A 113 1.78 9.21 9.67
N ALA A 114 2.51 8.84 10.73
CA ALA A 114 3.96 8.83 10.73
C ALA A 114 4.52 7.80 9.73
N LEU A 115 3.97 6.59 9.71
CA LEU A 115 4.37 5.54 8.76
C LEU A 115 4.10 5.95 7.30
N VAL A 116 2.95 6.59 7.02
CA VAL A 116 2.62 7.10 5.68
C VAL A 116 3.57 8.24 5.28
N ALA A 117 3.95 9.12 6.21
CA ALA A 117 4.93 10.17 5.93
C ALA A 117 6.31 9.58 5.60
N GLU A 118 6.76 8.60 6.40
CA GLU A 118 8.03 7.88 6.16
C GLU A 118 8.01 7.11 4.83
N ALA A 119 6.87 6.52 4.47
CA ALA A 119 6.65 5.88 3.17
C ALA A 119 6.77 6.87 2.01
N ALA A 120 6.14 8.04 2.14
CA ALA A 120 6.22 9.11 1.15
C ALA A 120 7.66 9.62 0.97
N GLU A 121 8.41 9.78 2.06
CA GLU A 121 9.83 10.16 2.01
C GLU A 121 10.68 9.07 1.36
N THR A 122 10.45 7.80 1.71
CA THR A 122 11.17 6.64 1.16
C THR A 122 11.05 6.58 -0.37
N VAL A 123 9.86 6.85 -0.91
CA VAL A 123 9.62 6.85 -2.36
C VAL A 123 9.72 8.24 -3.00
N ARG A 124 10.32 9.22 -2.31
CA ARG A 124 10.63 10.58 -2.81
C ARG A 124 9.41 11.38 -3.29
N VAL A 125 8.26 11.23 -2.65
CA VAL A 125 7.04 11.97 -3.03
C VAL A 125 7.21 13.45 -2.73
N GLY A 126 7.06 14.30 -3.75
CA GLY A 126 7.04 15.76 -3.58
C GLY A 126 5.84 16.23 -2.74
N GLY A 127 6.05 17.21 -1.85
CA GLY A 127 5.05 17.61 -0.85
C GLY A 127 3.69 18.03 -1.41
N ALA A 128 3.65 18.71 -2.56
CA ALA A 128 2.38 19.08 -3.21
C ALA A 128 1.63 17.84 -3.73
N TYR A 129 2.35 16.91 -4.38
CA TYR A 129 1.77 15.66 -4.87
C TYR A 129 1.29 14.78 -3.71
N LEU A 130 2.07 14.72 -2.63
CA LEU A 130 1.70 14.02 -1.40
C LEU A 130 0.36 14.54 -0.87
N MET A 131 0.22 15.86 -0.75
CA MET A 131 -0.97 16.48 -0.14
C MET A 131 -2.25 16.26 -0.96
N PHE A 132 -2.16 16.31 -2.29
CA PHE A 132 -3.36 16.30 -3.15
C PHE A 132 -3.67 14.95 -3.79
N VAL A 133 -2.71 14.05 -3.93
CA VAL A 133 -2.87 12.80 -4.68
C VAL A 133 -2.51 11.59 -3.83
N ALA A 134 -1.24 11.45 -3.45
CA ALA A 134 -0.76 10.22 -2.84
C ALA A 134 -1.38 9.95 -1.46
N ARG A 135 -1.58 10.99 -0.64
CA ARG A 135 -2.19 10.84 0.70
C ARG A 135 -3.67 10.42 0.63
N PRO A 136 -4.54 11.05 -0.19
CA PRO A 136 -5.89 10.54 -0.41
C PRO A 136 -5.93 9.08 -0.89
N GLU A 137 -5.07 8.72 -1.84
CA GLU A 137 -5.03 7.34 -2.38
C GLU A 137 -4.62 6.30 -1.34
N ILE A 138 -3.56 6.56 -0.57
CA ILE A 138 -3.11 5.64 0.48
C ILE A 138 -4.12 5.59 1.63
N ALA A 139 -4.78 6.70 1.97
CA ALA A 139 -5.85 6.72 2.97
C ALA A 139 -7.01 5.79 2.58
N GLN A 140 -7.46 5.89 1.32
CA GLN A 140 -8.47 5.00 0.78
C GLN A 140 -8.00 3.54 0.81
N LEU A 141 -6.76 3.27 0.42
CA LEU A 141 -6.21 1.91 0.43
C LEU A 141 -6.23 1.31 1.84
N LEU A 142 -5.75 2.05 2.84
CA LEU A 142 -5.71 1.58 4.22
C LEU A 142 -7.12 1.35 4.78
N PHE A 143 -8.07 2.23 4.47
CA PHE A 143 -9.47 2.06 4.85
C PHE A 143 -10.08 0.78 4.26
N VAL A 144 -9.92 0.57 2.94
CA VAL A 144 -10.45 -0.63 2.26
C VAL A 144 -9.76 -1.90 2.76
N THR A 145 -8.45 -1.83 3.06
CA THR A 145 -7.69 -2.96 3.60
C THR A 145 -8.22 -3.33 4.99
N LEU A 146 -8.35 -2.36 5.89
CA LEU A 146 -8.94 -2.60 7.22
C LEU A 146 -10.35 -3.17 7.09
N TYR A 147 -11.19 -2.59 6.23
CA TYR A 147 -12.54 -3.09 5.97
C TYR A 147 -12.56 -4.54 5.49
N GLY A 148 -11.66 -4.91 4.59
CA GLY A 148 -11.54 -6.27 4.05
C GLY A 148 -10.98 -7.28 5.07
N MET A 149 -10.10 -6.82 5.96
CA MET A 149 -9.32 -7.65 6.88
C MET A 149 -9.89 -7.75 8.30
N ILE A 150 -10.85 -6.91 8.69
CA ILE A 150 -11.35 -6.79 10.08
C ILE A 150 -11.75 -8.11 10.75
N ASP A 151 -12.14 -9.14 9.98
CA ASP A 151 -12.52 -10.49 10.43
C ASP A 151 -11.56 -11.60 9.95
N LYS A 152 -10.44 -11.23 9.34
CA LYS A 152 -9.54 -12.11 8.57
C LYS A 152 -8.06 -11.91 8.87
N PHE A 153 -7.70 -11.18 9.93
CA PHE A 153 -6.29 -10.92 10.24
C PHE A 153 -5.47 -12.17 10.64
N ASP A 154 -6.11 -13.26 11.05
CA ASP A 154 -5.46 -14.56 11.29
C ASP A 154 -5.44 -15.47 10.04
N ASP A 155 -6.01 -15.02 8.90
CA ASP A 155 -5.90 -15.72 7.61
C ASP A 155 -4.59 -15.28 6.93
N GLU A 156 -3.62 -16.17 6.95
CA GLU A 156 -2.26 -15.95 6.44
C GLU A 156 -2.25 -15.51 4.97
N ILE A 157 -3.01 -16.18 4.10
CA ILE A 157 -3.06 -15.86 2.66
C ILE A 157 -3.62 -14.45 2.45
N MET A 158 -4.69 -14.10 3.18
CA MET A 158 -5.29 -12.77 3.12
C MET A 158 -4.36 -11.71 3.70
N TYR A 159 -3.61 -12.03 4.77
CA TYR A 159 -2.65 -11.13 5.40
C TYR A 159 -1.48 -10.82 4.45
N ASP A 160 -0.89 -11.84 3.85
CA ASP A 160 0.23 -11.71 2.92
C ASP A 160 -0.18 -10.92 1.67
N SER A 161 -1.32 -11.28 1.08
CA SER A 161 -1.86 -10.61 -0.10
C SER A 161 -2.18 -9.14 0.17
N SER A 162 -2.73 -8.84 1.36
CA SER A 162 -3.04 -7.47 1.78
C SER A 162 -1.78 -6.67 2.10
N THR A 163 -0.76 -7.29 2.68
CA THR A 163 0.55 -6.66 2.90
C THR A 163 1.22 -6.33 1.56
N PHE A 164 1.15 -7.24 0.59
CA PHE A 164 1.64 -6.98 -0.77
C PHE A 164 0.83 -5.89 -1.49
N LEU A 165 -0.48 -5.80 -1.25
CA LEU A 165 -1.29 -4.70 -1.75
C LEU A 165 -0.85 -3.34 -1.16
N ILE A 166 -0.59 -3.26 0.14
CA ILE A 166 -0.06 -2.03 0.77
C ILE A 166 1.33 -1.70 0.24
N THR A 167 2.20 -2.70 0.05
CA THR A 167 3.53 -2.53 -0.56
C THR A 167 3.40 -1.84 -1.93
N ARG A 168 2.53 -2.34 -2.81
CA ARG A 168 2.25 -1.71 -4.11
C ARG A 168 1.65 -0.32 -3.97
N GLY A 169 0.76 -0.12 -2.99
CA GLY A 169 0.18 1.19 -2.69
C GLY A 169 1.22 2.25 -2.33
N ILE A 170 2.23 1.88 -1.53
CA ILE A 170 3.35 2.75 -1.17
C ILE A 170 4.19 3.06 -2.41
N LEU A 171 4.56 2.05 -3.20
CA LEU A 171 5.33 2.25 -4.43
C LEU A 171 4.59 3.16 -5.44
N ASN A 172 3.27 3.03 -5.51
CA ASN A 172 2.42 3.84 -6.38
C ASN A 172 2.36 5.33 -5.97
N MET A 173 2.78 5.70 -4.76
CA MET A 173 2.79 7.10 -4.31
C MET A 173 3.75 7.99 -5.13
N HIS A 174 4.72 7.39 -5.83
CA HIS A 174 5.59 8.07 -6.79
C HIS A 174 5.64 7.29 -8.12
N LYS A 175 4.45 7.00 -8.68
CA LYS A 175 4.32 6.25 -9.93
C LYS A 175 4.85 7.02 -11.14
N CYS A 176 5.56 6.32 -12.01
CA CYS A 176 5.73 6.70 -13.40
C CYS A 176 4.63 5.99 -14.22
N PRO A 177 3.71 6.72 -14.88
CA PRO A 177 2.72 6.09 -15.73
C PRO A 177 3.40 5.41 -16.91
N VAL A 178 3.02 4.16 -17.20
CA VAL A 178 3.45 3.45 -18.42
C VAL A 178 2.83 4.17 -19.61
N THR A 179 3.63 4.58 -20.58
CA THR A 179 3.12 5.30 -21.75
C THR A 179 2.53 4.36 -22.79
N GLU A 180 1.54 4.81 -23.59
CA GLU A 180 0.90 3.98 -24.63
C GLU A 180 1.92 3.42 -25.64
N ASP A 181 2.98 4.18 -25.93
CA ASP A 181 4.08 3.79 -26.83
C ASP A 181 4.87 2.57 -26.32
N GLU A 182 4.95 2.36 -25.00
CA GLU A 182 5.61 1.21 -24.37
C GLU A 182 4.70 -0.03 -24.37
N MET A 183 3.39 0.18 -24.24
CA MET A 183 2.39 -0.90 -24.35
C MET A 183 2.27 -1.46 -25.78
N GLU A 184 2.49 -0.63 -26.81
CA GLU A 184 2.48 -1.07 -28.21
C GLU A 184 3.75 -1.83 -28.62
N LYS A 185 4.91 -1.52 -28.03
CA LYS A 185 6.17 -2.25 -28.32
C LYS A 185 6.14 -3.69 -27.80
N GLU A 186 5.58 -3.93 -26.61
CA GLU A 186 5.46 -5.28 -26.04
C GLU A 186 4.41 -6.14 -26.77
N LYS A 187 3.38 -5.54 -27.37
CA LYS A 187 2.39 -6.29 -28.19
C LYS A 187 2.95 -6.77 -29.53
N ASN A 188 4.06 -6.18 -29.98
CA ASN A 188 4.67 -6.42 -31.29
C ASN A 188 6.04 -7.14 -31.21
N ALA A 189 6.47 -7.54 -30.00
CA ALA A 189 7.68 -8.33 -29.73
C ALA A 189 7.31 -9.80 -29.44
#